data_AF-A0AAD7DCT5-F1
#
_entry.id   AF-A0AAD7DCT5-F1
#
_cell.length_a   1.000
_cell.length_b   1.000
_cell.length_c   1.000
_cell.angle_alpha   90.00
_cell.angle_beta   90.00
_cell.angle_gamma   90.00
#
_symmetry.space_group_name_H-M   'P 1'
#
loop_
_entity.id
_entity.type
_entity.pdbx_description
1 polymer ?
#
loop_
_entity_poly.entity_id
_entity_poly.type
_entity_poly.pdbx_seq_one_letter_code
_entity_poly.pdbx_strand_id
1 'polypeptide(L)'
;GYFCARFDTAFAAWGVAQNGSVRAGADAGTGSLLSGYARFAEGTRAVSVRVGVSFISVNQARRNLDAEIPDGVQLEETARRTRTAWAEKLDRVMLEGATEEDKEVFYTAFFHSLQYPYEQDEGGHYYSGYDNTVHKGVSYTGYSIWDTFRAEWAWLILFAPERVPGMITSMLQDYKE
;
A
#
# COMPACT_ATOMS: atom_id res chain seq x y z
N GLY A 1 3.72 11.38 -4.57
CA GLY A 1 3.00 10.74 -3.45
C GLY A 1 3.24 11.51 -2.17
N TYR A 2 2.27 11.45 -1.26
CA TYR A 2 2.25 12.03 0.07
C TYR A 2 2.26 10.91 1.10
N PHE A 3 2.82 11.16 2.29
CA PHE A 3 2.77 10.20 3.39
C PHE A 3 2.57 10.90 4.74
N CYS A 4 2.10 10.14 5.72
CA CYS A 4 2.05 10.52 7.13
C CYS A 4 2.57 9.35 7.97
N ALA A 5 3.59 9.59 8.79
CA ALA A 5 4.07 8.65 9.79
C ALA A 5 3.63 9.12 11.19
N ARG A 6 3.07 8.21 12.00
CA ARG A 6 2.72 8.47 13.40
C ARG A 6 3.46 7.49 14.31
N PHE A 7 3.99 8.03 15.38
CA PHE A 7 4.77 7.32 16.37
C PHE A 7 3.98 7.26 17.67
N ASP A 8 4.04 6.13 18.37
CA ASP A 8 3.42 5.96 19.69
C ASP A 8 4.24 6.57 20.84
N THR A 9 5.50 6.90 20.55
CA THR A 9 6.48 7.37 21.52
C THR A 9 6.86 8.82 21.23
N ALA A 10 6.89 9.65 22.26
CA ALA A 10 7.27 11.05 22.14
C ALA A 10 8.75 11.21 21.70
N PHE A 11 9.00 12.22 20.87
CA PHE A 11 10.36 12.54 20.43
C PHE A 11 11.12 13.31 21.51
N ALA A 12 12.33 12.88 21.83
CA ALA A 12 13.27 13.61 22.67
C ALA A 12 13.97 14.75 21.89
N ALA A 13 14.17 14.56 20.59
CA ALA A 13 14.62 15.60 19.67
C ALA A 13 14.19 15.26 18.25
N TRP A 14 14.06 16.26 17.37
CA TRP A 14 13.76 16.07 15.96
C TRP A 14 14.43 17.15 15.12
N GLY A 15 14.30 17.03 13.80
CA GLY A 15 14.71 18.07 12.87
C GLY A 15 14.72 17.59 11.43
N VAL A 16 15.29 18.44 10.58
CA VAL A 16 15.41 18.19 9.14
C VAL A 16 16.88 18.03 8.77
N ALA A 17 17.18 17.01 7.97
CA ALA A 17 18.47 16.82 7.31
C ALA A 17 18.32 17.04 5.80
N GLN A 18 19.24 17.80 5.20
CA GLN A 18 19.22 18.08 3.76
C GLN A 18 20.63 18.41 3.27
N ASN A 19 21.06 17.79 2.17
CA ASN A 19 22.38 18.04 1.54
C ASN A 19 23.55 18.02 2.55
N GLY A 20 23.56 17.02 3.44
CA GLY A 20 24.60 16.86 4.47
C GLY A 20 24.52 17.84 5.65
N SER A 21 23.55 18.77 5.65
CA SER A 21 23.32 19.71 6.75
C SER A 21 22.14 19.27 7.62
N VAL A 22 22.24 19.48 8.94
CA VAL A 22 21.19 19.16 9.91
C VAL A 22 20.67 20.45 10.56
N ARG A 23 19.35 20.61 10.57
CA ARG A 23 18.62 21.70 11.23
C ARG A 23 17.80 21.11 12.37
N ALA A 24 18.36 21.15 13.57
CA ALA A 24 17.67 20.66 14.78
C ALA A 24 16.45 21.52 15.12
N GLY A 25 15.36 20.88 15.52
CA GLY A 25 14.09 21.53 15.84
C GLY A 25 13.32 22.10 14.64
N ALA A 26 13.81 21.91 13.41
CA ALA A 26 13.08 22.32 12.22
C ALA A 26 11.89 21.39 11.96
N ASP A 27 10.69 21.96 11.82
CA ASP A 27 9.44 21.22 11.58
C ASP A 27 9.10 21.06 10.09
N ALA A 28 9.83 21.75 9.20
CA ALA A 28 9.58 21.73 7.77
C ALA A 28 10.85 21.99 6.96
N GLY A 29 10.86 21.47 5.74
CA GLY A 29 11.86 21.77 4.71
C GLY A 29 11.31 21.48 3.32
N THR A 30 11.96 22.00 2.30
CA THR A 30 11.60 21.81 0.89
C THR A 30 12.87 21.62 0.05
N GLY A 31 12.75 20.99 -1.12
CA GLY A 31 13.85 20.73 -2.03
C GLY A 31 14.28 19.27 -2.09
N SER A 32 15.33 18.99 -2.86
CA SER A 32 15.86 17.64 -3.05
C SER A 32 16.59 17.12 -1.81
N LEU A 33 16.71 15.79 -1.72
CA LEU A 33 17.46 15.08 -0.66
C LEU A 33 17.05 15.52 0.76
N LEU A 34 15.75 15.74 0.95
CA LEU A 34 15.15 16.15 2.21
C LEU A 34 14.77 14.93 3.05
N SER A 35 15.20 14.92 4.31
CA SER A 35 14.85 13.90 5.30
C SER A 35 14.40 14.55 6.61
N GLY A 36 13.45 13.94 7.30
CA GLY A 36 13.17 14.21 8.71
C GLY A 36 13.91 13.20 9.59
N TYR A 37 14.32 13.60 10.79
CA TYR A 37 14.78 12.67 11.82
C TYR A 37 14.04 12.91 13.13
N ALA A 38 13.85 11.82 13.87
CA ALA A 38 13.39 11.84 15.25
C ALA A 38 14.36 11.01 16.10
N ARG A 39 14.63 11.50 17.31
CA ARG A 39 15.37 10.82 18.37
C ARG A 39 14.42 10.57 19.51
N PHE A 40 14.51 9.40 20.10
CA PHE A 40 13.73 8.99 21.26
C PHE A 40 14.59 9.07 22.52
N ALA A 41 13.95 9.03 23.69
CA ALA A 41 14.66 9.09 24.96
C ALA A 41 15.66 7.91 25.11
N GLU A 42 16.78 8.14 25.78
CA GLU A 42 17.71 7.06 26.10
C GLU A 42 17.00 5.96 26.88
N GLY A 43 17.31 4.70 26.56
CA GLY A 43 16.63 3.54 27.13
C GLY A 43 15.30 3.15 26.46
N THR A 44 14.80 3.92 25.48
CA THR A 44 13.68 3.50 24.63
C THR A 44 14.05 2.23 23.87
N ARG A 45 13.36 1.12 24.13
CA ARG A 45 13.68 -0.20 23.54
C ARG A 45 12.87 -0.53 22.29
N ALA A 46 11.67 0.05 22.18
CA ALA A 46 10.76 -0.18 21.06
C ALA A 46 9.97 1.10 20.80
N VAL A 47 9.65 1.32 19.52
CA VAL A 47 8.80 2.40 19.04
C VAL A 47 7.92 1.82 17.96
N SER A 48 6.61 1.99 18.07
CA SER A 48 5.69 1.63 16.99
C SER A 48 5.50 2.81 16.04
N VAL A 49 5.65 2.53 14.75
CA VAL A 49 5.45 3.50 13.67
C VAL A 49 4.38 2.98 12.75
N ARG A 50 3.39 3.82 12.45
CA ARG A 50 2.35 3.55 11.45
C ARG A 50 2.47 4.58 10.35
N VAL A 51 2.36 4.13 9.10
CA VAL A 51 2.56 4.99 7.92
C VAL A 51 1.36 4.86 6.99
N GLY A 52 0.72 5.98 6.69
CA GLY A 52 -0.26 6.08 5.61
C GLY A 52 0.34 6.81 4.42
N VAL A 53 -0.08 6.44 3.22
CA VAL A 53 0.33 7.06 1.96
C VAL A 53 -0.89 7.50 1.16
N SER A 54 -0.69 8.42 0.23
CA SER A 54 -1.73 8.92 -0.68
C SER A 54 -1.12 9.52 -1.94
N PHE A 55 -1.81 9.43 -3.07
CA PHE A 55 -1.49 10.23 -4.25
C PHE A 55 -2.24 11.58 -4.28
N ILE A 56 -3.30 11.73 -3.47
CA ILE A 56 -4.15 12.92 -3.43
C ILE A 56 -3.56 14.03 -2.55
N SER A 57 -3.29 13.75 -1.27
CA SER A 57 -2.76 14.79 -0.35
C SER A 57 -2.24 14.20 0.97
N VAL A 58 -1.50 15.00 1.76
CA VAL A 58 -1.13 14.63 3.14
C VAL A 58 -2.36 14.41 4.03
N ASN A 59 -3.42 15.19 3.84
CA ASN A 59 -4.67 15.01 4.59
C ASN A 59 -5.37 13.69 4.24
N GLN A 60 -5.34 13.29 2.97
CA GLN A 60 -5.83 11.98 2.55
C GLN A 60 -4.94 10.85 3.12
N ALA A 61 -3.60 10.98 3.08
CA ALA A 61 -2.70 10.01 3.70
C ALA A 61 -2.98 9.80 5.20
N ARG A 62 -3.31 10.88 5.92
CA ARG A 62 -3.78 10.80 7.32
C ARG A 62 -5.09 10.05 7.45
N ARG A 63 -6.08 10.33 6.58
CA ARG A 63 -7.37 9.63 6.57
C ARG A 63 -7.21 8.13 6.31
N ASN A 64 -6.37 7.75 5.35
CA ASN A 64 -6.10 6.34 5.05
C ASN A 64 -5.48 5.65 6.27
N LEU A 65 -4.50 6.30 6.92
CA LEU A 65 -3.90 5.80 8.15
C LEU A 65 -4.94 5.61 9.26
N ASP A 66 -5.81 6.60 9.47
CA ASP A 66 -6.88 6.55 10.47
C ASP A 66 -7.90 5.45 10.20
N ALA A 67 -8.21 5.18 8.93
CA ALA A 67 -9.20 4.17 8.54
C ALA A 67 -8.63 2.74 8.60
N GLU A 68 -7.39 2.53 8.14
CA GLU A 68 -6.82 1.19 7.97
C GLU A 68 -6.11 0.68 9.23
N ILE A 69 -5.33 1.56 9.86
CA ILE A 69 -4.51 1.26 11.06
C ILE A 69 -4.67 2.39 12.10
N PRO A 70 -5.85 2.51 12.76
CA PRO A 70 -6.10 3.48 13.80
C PRO A 70 -5.08 3.47 14.95
N ASP A 71 -5.10 4.54 15.76
CA ASP A 71 -4.22 4.66 16.93
C ASP A 71 -4.42 3.49 17.92
N GLY A 72 -3.31 2.91 18.39
CA GLY A 72 -3.30 1.77 19.32
C GLY A 72 -3.27 0.38 18.66
N VAL A 73 -3.45 0.27 17.35
CA VAL A 73 -3.31 -1.02 16.64
C VAL A 73 -1.86 -1.51 16.70
N GLN A 74 -1.69 -2.73 17.19
CA GLN A 74 -0.38 -3.38 17.32
C GLN A 74 0.05 -4.05 16.01
N LEU A 75 1.36 -4.18 15.83
CA LEU A 75 1.94 -4.82 14.64
C LEU A 75 1.43 -6.26 14.45
N GLU A 76 1.30 -7.01 15.55
CA GLU A 76 0.85 -8.39 15.56
C GLU A 76 -0.60 -8.52 15.07
N GLU A 77 -1.46 -7.56 15.44
CA GLU A 77 -2.85 -7.54 14.99
C GLU A 77 -2.93 -7.24 13.49
N THR A 78 -2.15 -6.27 13.00
CA THR A 78 -2.03 -6.02 11.56
C THR A 78 -1.53 -7.27 10.84
N ALA A 79 -0.46 -7.90 11.33
CA ALA A 79 0.10 -9.11 10.73
C ALA A 79 -0.91 -10.27 10.70
N ARG A 80 -1.71 -10.44 11.76
CA ARG A 80 -2.77 -11.45 11.83
C ARG A 80 -3.86 -11.16 10.81
N ARG A 81 -4.38 -9.92 10.74
CA ARG A 81 -5.39 -9.50 9.76
C ARG A 81 -4.91 -9.73 8.33
N THR A 82 -3.66 -9.36 8.02
CA THR A 82 -3.05 -9.59 6.71
C THR A 82 -2.93 -11.07 6.37
N ARG A 83 -2.48 -11.92 7.31
CA ARG A 83 -2.41 -13.37 7.08
C ARG A 83 -3.79 -13.98 6.83
N THR A 84 -4.80 -13.57 7.57
CA THR A 84 -6.19 -14.04 7.37
C THR A 84 -6.71 -13.66 5.98
N ALA A 85 -6.48 -12.41 5.55
CA ALA A 85 -6.88 -11.97 4.21
C ALA A 85 -6.18 -12.77 3.09
N TRP A 86 -4.89 -13.07 3.26
CA TRP A 86 -4.16 -13.91 2.30
C TRP A 86 -4.65 -15.36 2.29
N ALA A 87 -4.89 -15.95 3.47
CA ALA A 87 -5.43 -17.31 3.57
C ALA A 87 -6.77 -17.43 2.83
N GLU A 88 -7.69 -16.47 2.96
CA GLU A 88 -8.97 -16.46 2.24
C GLU A 88 -8.82 -16.53 0.71
N LYS A 89 -7.73 -15.98 0.16
CA LYS A 89 -7.46 -16.03 -1.29
C LYS A 89 -6.71 -17.29 -1.70
N LEU A 90 -5.67 -17.67 -0.96
CA LEU A 90 -4.80 -18.80 -1.29
C LEU A 90 -5.49 -20.15 -1.04
N ASP A 91 -6.32 -20.25 0.00
CA ASP A 91 -7.06 -21.48 0.36
C ASP A 91 -8.19 -21.81 -0.62
N ARG A 92 -8.43 -20.97 -1.65
CA ARG A 92 -9.36 -21.26 -2.75
C ARG A 92 -8.93 -22.49 -3.57
N VAL A 93 -7.66 -22.89 -3.48
CA VAL A 93 -7.12 -24.10 -4.12
C VAL A 93 -6.42 -24.95 -3.07
N MET A 94 -6.79 -26.23 -3.01
CA MET A 94 -6.14 -27.24 -2.17
C MET A 94 -5.40 -28.24 -3.04
N LEU A 95 -4.11 -28.46 -2.77
CA LEU A 95 -3.27 -29.40 -3.50
C LEU A 95 -3.15 -30.72 -2.74
N GLU A 96 -4.00 -31.70 -3.07
CA GLU A 96 -3.91 -33.04 -2.50
C GLU A 96 -2.76 -33.82 -3.11
N GLY A 97 -1.95 -34.48 -2.27
CA GLY A 97 -0.84 -35.33 -2.71
C GLY A 97 0.42 -34.59 -3.21
N ALA A 98 0.42 -33.26 -3.20
CA ALA A 98 1.58 -32.44 -3.54
C ALA A 98 2.65 -32.45 -2.43
N THR A 99 3.92 -32.37 -2.82
CA THR A 99 5.03 -32.21 -1.88
C THR A 99 5.03 -30.80 -1.27
N GLU A 100 5.80 -30.58 -0.21
CA GLU A 100 5.95 -29.23 0.35
C GLU A 100 6.62 -28.25 -0.63
N GLU A 101 7.55 -28.74 -1.47
CA GLU A 101 8.18 -27.95 -2.53
C GLU A 101 7.17 -27.53 -3.61
N ASP A 102 6.31 -28.45 -4.05
CA ASP A 102 5.24 -28.14 -5.01
C ASP A 102 4.28 -27.08 -4.46
N LYS A 103 3.92 -27.20 -3.17
CA LYS A 103 3.07 -26.23 -2.48
C LYS A 103 3.73 -24.86 -2.39
N GLU A 104 5.01 -24.80 -2.04
CA GLU A 104 5.76 -23.54 -1.96
C GLU A 104 5.78 -22.83 -3.31
N VAL A 105 6.12 -23.55 -4.39
CA VAL A 105 6.11 -23.01 -5.75
C VAL A 105 4.72 -22.50 -6.13
N PHE A 106 3.68 -23.31 -5.92
CA PHE A 106 2.32 -22.98 -6.32
C PHE A 106 1.76 -21.78 -5.54
N TYR A 107 1.81 -21.80 -4.20
CA TYR A 107 1.23 -20.73 -3.39
C TYR A 107 2.02 -19.42 -3.51
N THR A 108 3.33 -19.49 -3.75
CA THR A 108 4.12 -18.30 -4.10
C THR A 108 3.68 -17.71 -5.45
N ALA A 109 3.48 -18.56 -6.47
CA ALA A 109 2.99 -18.12 -7.76
C ALA A 109 1.56 -17.53 -7.69
N PHE A 110 0.68 -18.15 -6.89
CA PHE A 110 -0.68 -17.63 -6.65
C PHE A 110 -0.65 -16.30 -5.89
N PHE A 111 0.21 -16.15 -4.89
CA PHE A 111 0.43 -14.87 -4.22
C PHE A 111 0.86 -13.78 -5.22
N HIS A 112 1.80 -14.09 -6.13
CA HIS A 112 2.25 -13.15 -7.16
C HIS A 112 1.16 -12.77 -8.16
N SER A 113 0.30 -13.71 -8.58
CA SER A 113 -0.78 -13.45 -9.54
C SER A 113 -1.95 -12.63 -8.99
N LEU A 114 -1.93 -12.29 -7.70
CA LEU A 114 -2.95 -11.46 -7.06
C LEU A 114 -2.46 -10.04 -6.74
N GLN A 115 -1.17 -9.73 -6.99
CA GLN A 115 -0.59 -8.41 -6.67
C GLN A 115 -1.01 -7.31 -7.65
N TYR A 116 -1.25 -7.66 -8.92
CA TYR A 116 -1.51 -6.70 -9.99
C TYR A 116 -2.83 -6.96 -10.73
N PRO A 117 -3.35 -5.94 -11.43
CA PRO A 117 -3.16 -4.52 -11.12
C PRO A 117 -3.62 -4.21 -9.68
N TYR A 118 -3.13 -3.13 -9.06
CA TYR A 118 -3.47 -2.77 -7.68
C TYR A 118 -4.43 -1.60 -7.63
N GLU A 119 -5.26 -1.56 -6.58
CA GLU A 119 -6.23 -0.49 -6.31
C GLU A 119 -5.50 0.83 -6.01
N GLN A 120 -6.00 1.93 -6.57
CA GLN A 120 -5.45 3.27 -6.41
C GLN A 120 -6.46 4.26 -5.79
N ASP A 121 -7.76 3.93 -5.75
CA ASP A 121 -8.73 4.81 -5.13
C ASP A 121 -8.64 4.84 -3.61
N GLU A 122 -8.86 6.02 -3.05
CA GLU A 122 -8.67 6.38 -1.66
C GLU A 122 -9.99 6.97 -1.13
N GLY A 123 -10.92 6.10 -0.72
CA GLY A 123 -12.26 6.52 -0.29
C GLY A 123 -13.13 6.98 -1.47
N GLY A 124 -13.09 6.24 -2.58
CA GLY A 124 -13.90 6.49 -3.77
C GLY A 124 -13.45 7.70 -4.61
N HIS A 125 -12.21 8.16 -4.41
CA HIS A 125 -11.56 9.17 -5.22
C HIS A 125 -10.14 8.73 -5.55
N TYR A 126 -9.62 9.10 -6.70
CA TYR A 126 -8.24 8.79 -7.09
C TYR A 126 -7.60 10.00 -7.77
N TYR A 127 -6.28 10.12 -7.63
CA TYR A 127 -5.50 11.03 -8.46
C TYR A 127 -5.21 10.34 -9.79
N SER A 128 -5.55 10.96 -10.91
CA SER A 128 -5.19 10.47 -12.24
C SER A 128 -3.85 11.03 -12.69
N GLY A 129 -2.94 10.13 -13.08
CA GLY A 129 -1.65 10.50 -13.65
C GLY A 129 -1.74 10.95 -15.11
N TYR A 130 -2.86 10.70 -15.78
CA TYR A 130 -3.07 11.01 -17.20
C TYR A 130 -3.38 12.50 -17.40
N ASP A 131 -4.26 13.07 -16.59
CA ASP A 131 -4.65 14.49 -16.66
C ASP A 131 -4.18 15.34 -15.47
N ASN A 132 -3.55 14.74 -14.46
CA ASN A 132 -3.11 15.37 -13.21
C ASN A 132 -4.25 15.96 -12.36
N THR A 133 -5.43 15.33 -12.36
CA THR A 133 -6.58 15.76 -11.58
C THR A 133 -7.11 14.67 -10.64
N VAL A 134 -7.94 15.06 -9.67
CA VAL A 134 -8.58 14.12 -8.74
C VAL A 134 -9.97 13.81 -9.25
N HIS A 135 -10.22 12.53 -9.52
CA HIS A 135 -11.50 12.00 -9.99
C HIS A 135 -12.24 11.24 -8.90
N LYS A 136 -13.53 11.01 -9.13
CA LYS A 136 -14.38 10.19 -8.29
C LYS A 136 -14.63 8.85 -8.96
N GLY A 137 -14.44 7.77 -8.20
CA GLY A 137 -14.69 6.41 -8.67
C GLY A 137 -13.68 5.43 -8.09
N VAL A 138 -13.78 4.20 -8.56
CA VAL A 138 -12.74 3.18 -8.38
C VAL A 138 -11.64 3.43 -9.39
N SER A 139 -10.41 3.06 -9.08
CA SER A 139 -9.29 3.11 -10.02
C SER A 139 -8.25 2.05 -9.65
N TYR A 140 -7.57 1.54 -10.67
CA TYR A 140 -6.54 0.52 -10.61
C TYR A 140 -5.37 0.95 -11.48
N THR A 141 -4.15 0.57 -11.11
CA THR A 141 -2.96 0.83 -11.95
C THR A 141 -1.95 -0.31 -11.88
N GLY A 142 -0.82 -0.15 -12.56
CA GLY A 142 0.19 -1.19 -12.69
C GLY A 142 -0.15 -2.24 -13.75
N TYR A 143 -0.93 -1.86 -14.77
CA TYR A 143 -1.28 -2.76 -15.85
C TYR A 143 -0.08 -3.06 -16.76
N SER A 144 0.38 -4.31 -16.78
CA SER A 144 1.23 -4.83 -17.87
C SER A 144 0.37 -5.61 -18.87
N ILE A 145 -0.53 -4.91 -19.58
CA ILE A 145 -1.53 -5.59 -20.43
C ILE A 145 -0.92 -6.47 -21.52
N TRP A 146 0.28 -6.18 -21.99
CA TRP A 146 0.97 -7.03 -22.96
C TRP A 146 1.33 -8.38 -22.36
N ASP A 147 1.62 -8.50 -21.06
CA ASP A 147 1.92 -9.76 -20.38
C ASP A 147 0.67 -10.44 -19.85
N THR A 148 -0.09 -9.69 -19.05
CA THR A 148 -1.14 -10.22 -18.17
C THR A 148 -2.32 -10.82 -18.95
N PHE A 149 -2.60 -10.35 -20.17
CA PHE A 149 -3.72 -10.86 -20.98
C PHE A 149 -3.60 -12.36 -21.30
N ARG A 150 -2.38 -12.92 -21.28
CA ARG A 150 -2.11 -14.30 -21.69
C ARG A 150 -2.62 -15.33 -20.67
N ALA A 151 -2.64 -14.99 -19.39
CA ALA A 151 -2.99 -15.93 -18.33
C ALA A 151 -3.58 -15.27 -17.07
N GLU A 152 -3.01 -14.15 -16.61
CA GLU A 152 -3.41 -13.54 -15.32
C GLU A 152 -4.86 -13.04 -15.33
N TRP A 153 -5.35 -12.44 -16.42
CA TRP A 153 -6.76 -12.04 -16.51
C TRP A 153 -7.72 -13.23 -16.42
N ALA A 154 -7.40 -14.34 -17.07
CA ALA A 154 -8.19 -15.57 -16.95
C ALA A 154 -8.14 -16.13 -15.52
N TRP A 155 -6.96 -16.07 -14.88
CA TRP A 155 -6.78 -16.46 -13.49
C TRP A 155 -7.63 -15.60 -12.54
N LEU A 156 -7.60 -14.27 -12.69
CA LEU A 156 -8.39 -13.35 -11.88
C LEU A 156 -9.90 -13.54 -12.07
N ILE A 157 -10.37 -13.87 -13.29
CA ILE A 157 -11.78 -14.21 -13.52
C ILE A 157 -12.21 -15.44 -12.70
N LEU A 158 -11.32 -16.42 -12.50
CA LEU A 158 -11.64 -17.62 -11.72
C LEU A 158 -11.49 -17.39 -10.21
N PHE A 159 -10.42 -16.72 -9.79
CA PHE A 159 -9.98 -16.69 -8.40
C PHE A 159 -10.07 -15.34 -7.72
N ALA A 160 -10.41 -14.26 -8.42
CA ALA A 160 -10.71 -12.94 -7.85
C ALA A 160 -11.72 -12.14 -8.72
N PRO A 161 -12.84 -12.75 -9.17
CA PRO A 161 -13.77 -12.12 -10.09
C PRO A 161 -14.34 -10.80 -9.57
N GLU A 162 -14.40 -10.63 -8.26
CA GLU A 162 -14.87 -9.41 -7.60
C GLU A 162 -14.07 -8.16 -8.00
N ARG A 163 -12.82 -8.31 -8.42
CA ARG A 163 -11.95 -7.17 -8.81
C ARG A 163 -12.12 -6.76 -10.27
N VAL A 164 -12.50 -7.71 -11.13
CA VAL A 164 -12.50 -7.53 -12.60
C VAL A 164 -13.39 -6.36 -13.06
N PRO A 165 -14.61 -6.15 -12.53
CA PRO A 165 -15.42 -4.98 -12.93
C PRO A 165 -14.74 -3.64 -12.61
N GLY A 166 -14.06 -3.54 -11.47
CA GLY A 166 -13.33 -2.34 -11.06
C GLY A 166 -12.12 -2.08 -11.96
N MET A 167 -11.38 -3.14 -12.31
CA MET A 167 -10.25 -3.05 -13.24
C MET A 167 -10.68 -2.58 -14.64
N ILE A 168 -11.74 -3.17 -15.20
CA ILE A 168 -12.28 -2.75 -16.52
C ILE A 168 -12.78 -1.29 -16.46
N THR A 169 -13.47 -0.92 -15.38
CA THR A 169 -13.94 0.46 -15.16
C THR A 169 -12.77 1.44 -15.15
N SER A 170 -11.67 1.08 -14.47
CA SER A 170 -10.44 1.88 -14.46
C SER A 170 -9.84 2.05 -15.84
N MET A 171 -9.71 0.98 -16.63
CA MET A 171 -9.18 1.09 -17.99
C MET A 171 -10.03 2.02 -18.88
N LEU A 172 -11.35 2.07 -18.67
CA LEU A 172 -12.25 2.98 -19.37
C LEU A 172 -12.12 4.43 -18.89
N GLN A 173 -11.75 4.65 -17.63
CA GLN A 173 -11.41 5.98 -17.09
C GLN A 173 -10.07 6.44 -17.64
N ASP A 174 -9.04 5.59 -17.62
CA ASP A 174 -7.70 5.85 -18.17
C ASP A 174 -7.74 6.23 -19.66
N TYR A 175 -8.73 5.73 -20.42
CA TYR A 175 -8.93 6.12 -21.82
C TYR A 175 -9.54 7.53 -21.98
N LYS A 176 -10.33 7.99 -21.01
CA LYS A 176 -11.06 9.26 -21.06
C LYS A 176 -10.25 10.43 -20.50
N GLU A 177 -9.35 10.14 -19.57
CA GLU A 177 -8.47 11.06 -18.85
C GLU A 177 -7.13 11.19 -19.57
#